data_AF-A0A2N2JKD9-F1
#
_entry.id   AF-A0A2N2JKD9-F1
#
_cell.length_a   1.000
_cell.length_b   1.000
_cell.length_c   1.000
_cell.angle_alpha   90.00
_cell.angle_beta   90.00
_cell.angle_gamma   90.00
#
_symmetry.space_group_name_H-M   'P 1'
#
loop_
_entity.id
_entity.type
_entity.pdbx_description
1 polymer ?
#
loop_
_entity_poly.entity_id
_entity_poly.type
_entity_poly.pdbx_seq_one_letter_code
_entity_poly.pdbx_strand_id
1 'polypeptide(L)'
;MAPTVGSTYSGGALRLACERLGVTLIHSRPHQPQGRGKIERFFRTLRAKCLDYVGDCDSLYAVNVRLAAFLDQHYHDAPHAGLMGRSPAAVWQQGRPHLRPLDPQTLRDAFTTRTQRVARHEHAPT
;
A
#
# COMPACT_ATOMS: atom_id res chain seq x y z
N MET A 1 15.72 20.71 2.63
CA MET A 1 16.14 19.37 3.10
C MET A 1 15.06 18.38 2.68
N ALA A 2 15.28 17.62 1.61
CA ALA A 2 14.28 16.71 1.05
C ALA A 2 14.09 15.49 1.96
N PRO A 3 12.85 15.06 2.24
CA PRO A 3 12.60 13.85 3.03
C PRO A 3 13.12 12.62 2.25
N THR A 4 14.03 11.87 2.85
CA THR A 4 14.58 10.62 2.30
C THR A 4 13.55 9.50 2.42
N VAL A 5 12.52 9.55 1.59
CA VAL A 5 11.61 8.42 1.36
C VAL A 5 12.20 7.64 0.18
N GLY A 6 12.27 6.32 0.29
CA GLY A 6 12.86 5.45 -0.76
C GLY A 6 12.34 5.83 -2.15
N SER A 7 13.18 5.69 -3.19
CA SER A 7 12.91 6.20 -4.56
C SER A 7 11.55 5.81 -5.14
N THR A 8 10.98 4.69 -4.70
CA THR A 8 9.63 4.20 -5.05
C THR A 8 8.50 5.10 -4.51
N TYR A 9 8.71 5.79 -3.40
CA TYR A 9 7.70 6.59 -2.68
C TYR A 9 7.85 8.12 -2.88
N SER A 10 8.88 8.52 -3.63
CA SER A 10 9.20 9.92 -3.95
C SER A 10 9.25 10.20 -5.46
N GLY A 11 8.97 9.20 -6.30
CA GLY A 11 8.96 9.34 -7.76
C GLY A 11 7.83 10.23 -8.27
N GLY A 12 8.12 11.01 -9.31
CA GLY A 12 7.15 11.93 -9.93
C GLY A 12 5.86 11.25 -10.45
N ALA A 13 5.96 9.98 -10.86
CA ALA A 13 4.80 9.19 -11.29
C ALA A 13 3.80 8.92 -10.14
N LEU A 14 4.30 8.61 -8.93
CA LEU A 14 3.45 8.40 -7.75
C LEU A 14 2.75 9.71 -7.36
N ARG A 15 3.50 10.82 -7.37
CA ARG A 15 2.93 12.14 -7.11
C ARG A 15 1.80 12.47 -8.08
N LEU A 16 2.04 12.29 -9.38
CA LEU A 16 1.05 12.54 -10.42
C LEU A 16 -0.19 11.66 -10.27
N ALA A 17 -0.02 10.37 -9.96
CA ALA A 17 -1.13 9.45 -9.73
C ALA A 17 -1.96 9.86 -8.51
N CYS A 18 -1.31 10.23 -7.40
CA CYS A 18 -2.01 10.71 -6.21
C CYS A 18 -2.77 12.01 -6.46
N GLU A 19 -2.17 12.97 -7.17
CA GLU A 19 -2.84 14.22 -7.57
C GLU A 19 -4.10 13.93 -8.41
N ARG A 20 -4.00 13.05 -9.42
CA ARG A 20 -5.14 12.63 -10.25
C ARG A 20 -6.23 11.91 -9.47
N LEU A 21 -5.86 11.17 -8.43
CA LEU A 21 -6.79 10.49 -7.54
C LEU A 21 -7.29 11.38 -6.40
N GLY A 22 -6.86 12.64 -6.28
CA GLY A 22 -7.23 13.51 -5.15
C GLY A 22 -6.72 13.01 -3.80
N VAL A 23 -5.61 12.25 -3.80
CA VAL A 23 -4.96 11.71 -2.60
C VAL A 23 -3.81 12.64 -2.21
N THR A 24 -3.83 13.16 -0.99
CA THR A 24 -2.71 13.95 -0.46
C THR A 24 -1.58 13.02 -0.03
N LEU A 25 -0.41 13.16 -0.68
CA LEU A 25 0.81 12.48 -0.24
C LEU A 25 1.40 13.22 0.97
N ILE A 26 1.43 12.54 2.12
CA ILE A 26 2.05 13.03 3.34
C ILE A 26 3.34 12.25 3.55
N HIS A 27 4.48 12.94 3.46
CA HIS A 27 5.78 12.37 3.78
C HIS A 27 6.14 12.64 5.24
N SER A 28 6.45 11.58 5.99
CA SER A 28 6.98 11.72 7.34
C SER A 28 8.35 12.39 7.30
N ARG A 29 8.56 13.40 8.15
CA ARG A 29 9.88 14.01 8.31
C ARG A 29 10.79 13.06 9.10
N PRO A 30 12.11 13.08 8.86
CA PRO A 30 13.06 12.36 9.72
C PRO A 30 12.83 12.70 11.20
N HIS A 31 12.96 11.70 12.08
CA HIS A 31 12.78 11.82 13.54
C HIS A 31 11.35 12.08 14.05
N GLN A 32 10.32 11.82 13.24
CA GLN A 32 8.93 11.80 13.70
C GLN A 32 8.41 10.36 13.83
N PRO A 33 8.51 9.73 15.03
CA PRO A 33 8.02 8.36 15.25
C PRO A 33 6.48 8.29 15.30
N GLN A 34 5.79 9.43 15.44
CA GLN A 34 4.34 9.52 15.49
C GLN A 34 3.72 9.07 14.17
N GLY A 35 3.10 7.88 14.18
CA GLY A 35 2.43 7.26 13.04
C GLY A 35 2.99 5.89 12.65
N ARG A 36 4.26 5.59 12.99
CA ARG A 36 4.91 4.32 12.60
C ARG A 36 4.53 3.13 13.50
N GLY A 37 4.19 3.40 14.76
CA GLY A 37 3.85 2.34 15.73
C GLY A 37 2.68 1.44 15.31
N LYS A 38 1.73 1.95 14.51
CA LYS A 38 0.61 1.14 13.99
C LYS A 38 1.11 0.09 13.00
N ILE A 39 1.90 0.51 12.01
CA ILE A 39 2.40 -0.39 10.98
C ILE A 39 3.46 -1.35 11.55
N GLU A 40 4.29 -0.88 12.48
CA GLU A 40 5.25 -1.73 13.20
C GLU A 40 4.54 -2.80 14.04
N ARG A 41 3.47 -2.44 14.76
CA ARG A 41 2.64 -3.40 15.50
C ARG A 41 1.94 -4.39 14.58
N PHE A 42 1.44 -3.93 13.43
CA PHE A 42 0.90 -4.81 12.40
C PHE A 42 1.94 -5.82 11.94
N PHE A 43 3.13 -5.38 11.50
CA PHE A 43 4.17 -6.28 11.02
C PHE A 43 4.66 -7.26 12.09
N ARG A 44 4.73 -6.85 13.35
CA ARG A 44 5.03 -7.75 14.47
C ARG A 44 3.96 -8.84 14.61
N THR A 45 2.68 -8.47 14.50
CA THR A 45 1.56 -9.41 14.57
C THR A 45 1.52 -10.34 13.37
N LEU A 46 1.76 -9.81 12.17
CA LEU A 46 1.82 -10.57 10.93
C LEU A 46 2.92 -11.63 10.97
N ARG A 47 4.11 -11.28 11.45
CA ARG A 47 5.20 -12.26 11.63
C ARG A 47 4.78 -13.36 12.61
N ALA A 48 4.46 -12.95 13.83
CA ALA A 48 4.17 -13.84 14.95
C ALA A 48 2.92 -14.72 14.77
N LYS A 49 2.00 -14.40 13.85
CA LYS A 49 0.72 -15.11 13.68
C LYS A 49 0.44 -15.64 12.29
N CYS A 50 1.20 -15.22 11.27
CA CYS A 50 1.01 -15.67 9.89
C CYS A 50 2.31 -16.21 9.33
N LEU A 51 3.36 -15.39 9.26
CA LEU A 51 4.57 -15.76 8.52
C LEU A 51 5.33 -16.90 9.20
N ASP A 52 5.34 -16.94 10.54
CA ASP A 52 5.99 -18.00 11.30
C ASP A 52 5.30 -19.38 11.12
N TYR A 53 4.07 -19.41 10.59
CA TYR A 53 3.28 -20.64 10.35
C TYR A 53 3.00 -20.93 8.88
N VAL A 54 3.46 -20.06 7.97
CA VAL A 54 3.10 -20.09 6.54
C VAL A 54 3.74 -21.29 5.82
N GLY A 55 4.84 -21.80 6.38
CA GLY A 55 5.65 -22.86 5.78
C GLY A 55 6.27 -22.45 4.44
N ASP A 56 6.75 -23.43 3.69
CA ASP A 56 7.24 -23.16 2.34
C ASP A 56 6.10 -22.76 1.40
N CYS A 57 6.34 -21.68 0.66
CA CYS A 57 5.47 -21.20 -0.39
C CYS A 57 6.19 -21.34 -1.73
N ASP A 58 5.58 -22.09 -2.65
CA ASP A 58 6.09 -22.35 -4.00
C ASP A 58 5.85 -21.18 -4.97
N SER A 59 4.96 -20.25 -4.61
CA SER A 59 4.50 -19.19 -5.49
C SER A 59 4.02 -17.96 -4.72
N LEU A 60 4.11 -16.80 -5.39
CA LEU A 60 3.54 -15.54 -4.89
C LEU A 60 2.02 -15.66 -4.66
N TYR A 61 1.33 -16.43 -5.52
CA TYR A 61 -0.09 -16.70 -5.36
C TYR A 61 -0.38 -17.40 -4.03
N ALA A 62 0.37 -18.45 -3.69
CA ALA A 62 0.20 -19.16 -2.43
C ALA A 62 0.48 -18.28 -1.20
N VAL A 63 1.43 -17.35 -1.30
CA VAL A 63 1.65 -16.32 -0.25
C VAL A 63 0.44 -15.41 -0.13
N ASN A 64 -0.10 -14.90 -1.24
CA ASN A 64 -1.24 -13.99 -1.24
C ASN A 64 -2.50 -14.63 -0.65
N VAL A 65 -2.77 -15.90 -0.98
CA VAL A 65 -3.92 -16.64 -0.44
C VAL A 65 -3.80 -16.78 1.09
N ARG A 66 -2.63 -17.18 1.58
CA ARG A 66 -2.40 -17.33 3.03
C ARG A 66 -2.49 -15.99 3.76
N LEU A 67 -1.93 -14.93 3.18
CA LEU A 67 -2.03 -13.58 3.73
C LEU A 67 -3.48 -13.09 3.78
N ALA A 68 -4.25 -13.30 2.72
CA ALA A 68 -5.66 -12.92 2.66
C ALA A 68 -6.48 -13.66 3.74
N ALA A 69 -6.28 -14.98 3.86
CA ALA A 69 -6.93 -15.77 4.89
C ALA A 69 -6.58 -15.30 6.31
N PHE A 70 -5.31 -15.00 6.58
CA PHE A 70 -4.89 -14.45 7.88
C PHE A 70 -5.56 -13.10 8.18
N LEU A 71 -5.60 -12.19 7.20
CA LEU A 71 -6.20 -10.87 7.41
C LEU A 71 -7.69 -10.97 7.74
N ASP A 72 -8.41 -11.79 6.97
CA ASP A 72 -9.85 -11.99 7.10
C ASP A 72 -10.19 -12.73 8.40
N GLN A 73 -9.59 -13.89 8.63
CA GLN A 73 -9.98 -14.81 9.71
C GLN A 73 -9.37 -14.47 11.08
N HIS A 74 -8.24 -13.75 11.11
CA HIS A 74 -7.48 -13.56 12.35
C HIS A 74 -7.16 -12.11 12.69
N TYR A 75 -6.90 -11.24 11.71
CA TYR A 75 -6.44 -9.88 12.02
C TYR A 75 -7.57 -8.88 12.17
N HIS A 76 -8.52 -8.85 11.22
CA HIS A 76 -9.60 -7.86 11.18
C HIS A 76 -10.69 -8.09 12.24
N ASP A 77 -10.88 -9.34 12.66
CA ASP A 77 -11.91 -9.71 13.65
C ASP A 77 -11.35 -9.84 15.08
N ALA A 78 -10.03 -9.92 15.25
CA ALA A 78 -9.45 -10.03 16.59
C ALA A 78 -9.45 -8.67 17.34
N PRO A 79 -9.77 -8.69 18.65
CA PRO A 79 -9.57 -7.56 19.55
C PRO A 79 -8.11 -7.06 19.59
N HIS A 80 -7.90 -5.76 19.44
CA HIS A 80 -6.59 -5.14 19.68
C HIS A 80 -6.62 -4.20 20.88
N ALA A 81 -5.61 -4.33 21.77
CA ALA A 81 -5.49 -3.42 22.91
C ALA A 81 -5.31 -1.94 22.50
N GLY A 82 -4.74 -1.68 21.31
CA GLY A 82 -4.64 -0.31 20.77
C GLY A 82 -5.97 0.30 20.31
N LEU A 83 -7.04 -0.50 20.29
CA LEU A 83 -8.40 -0.11 19.94
C LEU A 83 -9.36 -0.35 21.12
N MET A 84 -8.85 -0.31 22.36
CA MET A 84 -9.63 -0.54 23.59
C MET A 84 -10.40 -1.87 23.57
N GLY A 85 -9.74 -2.93 23.08
CA GLY A 85 -10.33 -4.28 23.03
C GLY A 85 -11.30 -4.49 21.86
N ARG A 86 -11.40 -3.54 20.93
CA ARG A 86 -12.23 -3.67 19.73
C ARG A 86 -11.44 -4.23 18.55
N SER A 87 -12.12 -4.85 17.61
CA SER A 87 -11.52 -5.33 16.36
C SER A 87 -11.38 -4.21 15.31
N PRO A 88 -10.39 -4.29 14.41
CA PRO A 88 -10.26 -3.34 13.30
C PRO A 88 -11.53 -3.24 12.46
N ALA A 89 -12.16 -4.38 12.14
CA ALA A 89 -13.41 -4.41 11.39
C ALA A 89 -14.53 -3.65 12.10
N ALA A 90 -14.68 -3.85 13.42
CA ALA A 90 -15.70 -3.14 14.20
C ALA A 90 -15.46 -1.62 14.25
N VAL A 91 -14.20 -1.19 14.41
CA VAL A 91 -13.85 0.24 14.41
C VAL A 91 -14.07 0.85 13.02
N TRP A 92 -13.70 0.13 11.96
CA TRP A 92 -13.92 0.55 10.57
C TRP A 92 -15.40 0.74 10.26
N GLN A 93 -16.24 -0.26 10.57
CA GLN A 93 -17.69 -0.20 10.30
C GLN A 93 -18.36 0.94 11.08
N GLN A 94 -18.00 1.14 12.34
CA GLN A 94 -18.54 2.24 13.14
C GLN A 94 -18.14 3.62 12.64
N GLY A 95 -16.94 3.74 12.06
CA GLY A 95 -16.46 4.98 11.48
C GLY A 95 -17.26 5.45 10.25
N ARG A 96 -18.17 4.61 9.72
CA ARG A 96 -18.98 4.87 8.51
C ARG A 96 -18.13 5.49 7.40
N PRO A 97 -17.14 4.75 6.88
CA PRO A 97 -16.16 5.29 5.95
C PRO A 97 -16.88 5.82 4.71
N HIS A 98 -16.67 7.10 4.40
CA HIS A 98 -17.16 7.68 3.16
C HIS A 98 -16.27 7.21 2.02
N LEU A 99 -16.66 6.10 1.39
CA LEU A 99 -15.98 5.56 0.23
C LEU A 99 -16.36 6.36 -1.01
N ARG A 100 -15.38 6.97 -1.66
CA ARG A 100 -15.58 7.55 -2.99
C ARG A 100 -15.46 6.44 -4.03
N PRO A 101 -16.51 6.10 -4.78
CA PRO A 101 -16.40 5.13 -5.86
C PRO A 101 -15.43 5.66 -6.93
N LEU A 102 -14.56 4.78 -7.41
CA LEU A 102 -13.61 5.07 -8.48
C LEU A 102 -13.91 4.15 -9.66
N ASP A 103 -14.10 4.76 -10.82
CA ASP A 103 -14.24 4.04 -12.07
C ASP A 103 -12.88 3.42 -12.50
N PRO A 104 -12.85 2.18 -13.02
CA PRO A 104 -11.61 1.54 -13.45
C PRO A 104 -10.82 2.32 -14.52
N GLN A 105 -11.48 3.09 -15.40
CA GLN A 105 -10.77 3.90 -16.39
C GLN A 105 -10.04 5.05 -15.71
N THR A 106 -10.69 5.72 -14.76
CA THR A 106 -10.05 6.77 -13.93
C THR A 106 -8.80 6.23 -13.22
N LEU A 107 -8.85 5.01 -12.70
CA LEU A 107 -7.70 4.37 -12.06
C LEU A 107 -6.56 4.12 -13.07
N ARG A 108 -6.87 3.57 -14.25
CA ARG A 108 -5.86 3.34 -15.30
C ARG A 108 -5.20 4.64 -15.76
N ASP A 109 -6.00 5.67 -15.98
CA ASP A 109 -5.51 6.98 -16.41
C ASP A 109 -4.63 7.63 -15.34
N ALA A 110 -4.98 7.46 -14.06
CA ALA A 110 -4.19 7.96 -12.94
C ALA A 110 -2.74 7.44 -12.97
N PHE A 111 -2.55 6.14 -13.23
CA PHE A 111 -1.22 5.50 -13.24
C PHE A 111 -0.48 5.61 -14.59
N THR A 112 -1.07 6.22 -15.62
CA THR A 112 -0.44 6.33 -16.94
C THR A 112 0.55 7.50 -17.00
N THR A 113 1.82 7.21 -17.29
CA THR A 113 2.87 8.22 -17.53
C THR A 113 3.17 8.32 -19.02
N ARG A 114 3.22 9.53 -19.57
CA ARG A 114 3.63 9.78 -20.97
C ARG A 114 5.04 10.35 -20.99
N THR A 115 5.89 9.79 -21.86
CA THR A 115 7.22 10.31 -22.16
C THR A 115 7.32 10.50 -23.66
N GLN A 116 7.73 11.69 -24.11
CA GLN A 116 8.10 11.89 -25.50
C GLN A 116 9.51 11.32 -25.72
N ARG A 117 9.65 10.45 -26.72
CA ARG A 117 10.94 9.94 -27.18
C ARG A 117 11.14 10.41 -28.61
N VAL A 118 12.30 10.99 -28.89
CA VAL A 118 12.72 11.25 -30.27
C VAL A 118 13.27 9.93 -30.82
N ALA A 119 12.57 9.32 -31.76
CA ALA A 119 13.08 8.16 -32.48
C ALA A 119 14.22 8.64 -33.38
N ARG A 120 15.46 8.17 -33.14
CA ARG A 120 16.50 8.31 -34.16
C ARG A 120 16.17 7.37 -35.29
N HIS A 121 16.16 7.90 -36.51
CA HIS A 121 16.09 7.08 -37.71
C HIS A 121 17.40 6.29 -37.81
N GLU A 122 17.35 4.99 -37.56
CA GLU A 122 18.48 4.13 -37.91
C GLU A 122 18.58 4.07 -39.43
N HIS A 123 19.77 4.35 -39.96
CA HIS A 123 20.10 4.24 -41.38
C HIS A 123 20.14 2.74 -41.70
N ALA A 124 19.27 2.27 -42.60
CA ALA A 124 19.35 0.90 -43.12
C ALA A 124 20.63 0.78 -43.98
N PRO A 125 21.45 -0.27 -43.81
CA PRO A 125 22.57 -0.52 -44.70
C PRO A 125 22.06 -0.96 -46.07
N THR A 126 22.57 -0.30 -47.11
CA THR A 126 22.43 -0.65 -48.54
C THR A 126 23.07 -1.98 -48.88
#